data_AF-A0A3A0CM47-F1
#
_entry.id   AF-A0A3A0CM47-F1
#
_cell.length_a   1.000
_cell.length_b   1.000
_cell.length_c   1.000
_cell.angle_alpha   90.00
_cell.angle_beta   90.00
_cell.angle_gamma   90.00
#
_symmetry.space_group_name_H-M   'P 1'
#
loop_
_entity.id
_entity.type
_entity.pdbx_description
1 polymer ?
#
loop_
_entity_poly.entity_id
_entity_poly.type
_entity_poly.pdbx_seq_one_letter_code
_entity_poly.pdbx_strand_id
1 'polypeptide(L)'
;MASDLPVISALVPRSIDAIADAAHAVQANVAALRVAWCRHTGETAVAHEIRTPSPGPVRRMREILILPRVLKEYTFGEISLRLRQVWGEFCALCWLFPHVDPQQPIVFDPLPPAESIRCCADIQTKLAEIQRGLWRLRHEIYIRQIPTPGAVPGLQAEHEIALAMPVSVYGQPVHEAPDEPLLACACEYAGMLAALRWATDSRWTWEAPGIMDVIPAPHDL
;
A
#
# COMPACT_ATOMS: atom_id res chain seq x y z
N MET A 1 -1.46 -40.99 -20.19
CA MET A 1 -2.72 -40.29 -19.87
C MET A 1 -2.32 -38.94 -19.31
N ALA A 2 -2.52 -37.87 -20.09
CA ALA A 2 -2.24 -36.52 -19.65
C ALA A 2 -3.23 -36.18 -18.53
N SER A 3 -2.74 -35.97 -17.32
CA SER A 3 -3.52 -35.38 -16.25
C SER A 3 -3.68 -33.90 -16.60
N ASP A 4 -4.89 -33.53 -17.02
CA ASP A 4 -5.32 -32.14 -17.07
C ASP A 4 -5.22 -31.57 -15.64
N LEU A 5 -4.07 -30.98 -15.33
CA LEU A 5 -3.96 -30.08 -14.20
C LEU A 5 -4.95 -28.95 -14.47
N PRO A 6 -5.94 -28.72 -13.60
CA PRO A 6 -6.84 -27.59 -13.77
C PRO A 6 -5.96 -26.34 -13.79
N VAL A 7 -5.91 -25.68 -14.94
CA VAL A 7 -5.35 -24.35 -15.10
C VAL A 7 -5.97 -23.54 -13.98
N ILE A 8 -5.14 -23.11 -13.02
CA ILE A 8 -5.59 -22.22 -11.95
C ILE A 8 -6.25 -21.05 -12.67
N SER A 9 -7.57 -20.98 -12.54
CA SER A 9 -8.44 -20.00 -13.16
C SER A 9 -7.75 -18.65 -13.22
N ALA A 10 -7.61 -18.10 -14.44
CA ALA A 10 -7.07 -16.76 -14.65
C ALA A 10 -7.70 -15.80 -13.64
N LEU A 11 -6.87 -15.00 -12.97
CA LEU A 11 -7.34 -13.96 -12.06
C LEU A 11 -8.35 -13.08 -12.81
N VAL A 12 -9.55 -12.93 -12.26
CA VAL A 12 -10.60 -12.11 -12.88
C VAL A 12 -10.48 -10.71 -12.32
N PRO A 13 -9.95 -9.73 -13.08
CA PRO A 13 -9.79 -8.37 -12.58
C PRO A 13 -11.14 -7.70 -12.35
N ARG A 14 -11.16 -6.69 -11.48
CA ARG A 14 -12.35 -5.85 -11.27
C ARG A 14 -12.55 -4.89 -12.45
N SER A 15 -13.79 -4.41 -12.62
CA SER A 15 -14.09 -3.42 -13.65
C SER A 15 -13.40 -2.09 -13.36
N ILE A 16 -13.12 -1.32 -14.42
CA ILE A 16 -12.52 0.02 -14.34
C ILE A 16 -13.34 0.92 -13.41
N ASP A 17 -14.67 0.93 -13.56
CA ASP A 17 -15.58 1.70 -12.71
C ASP A 17 -15.44 1.33 -11.23
N ALA A 18 -15.29 0.04 -10.91
CA ALA A 18 -15.14 -0.41 -9.53
C ALA A 18 -13.79 0.04 -8.93
N ILE A 19 -12.73 0.04 -9.74
CA ILE A 19 -11.40 0.52 -9.31
C ILE A 19 -11.42 2.04 -9.11
N ALA A 20 -12.09 2.79 -9.99
CA ALA A 20 -12.25 4.24 -9.86
C ALA A 20 -13.10 4.61 -8.63
N ASP A 21 -14.20 3.90 -8.38
CA ASP A 21 -15.02 4.07 -7.18
C ASP A 21 -14.22 3.79 -5.90
N ALA A 22 -13.37 2.76 -5.90
CA ALA A 22 -12.47 2.46 -4.78
C ALA A 22 -11.44 3.57 -4.58
N ALA A 23 -10.84 4.09 -5.67
CA ALA A 23 -9.86 5.17 -5.59
C ALA A 23 -10.45 6.43 -4.94
N HIS A 24 -11.69 6.80 -5.28
CA HIS A 24 -12.41 7.90 -4.61
C HIS A 24 -12.67 7.62 -3.12
N ALA A 25 -13.07 6.39 -2.77
CA ALA A 25 -13.30 6.02 -1.37
C ALA A 25 -12.01 6.07 -0.54
N VAL A 26 -10.91 5.52 -1.07
CA VAL A 26 -9.59 5.55 -0.43
C VAL A 26 -9.07 6.98 -0.33
N GLN A 27 -9.25 7.83 -1.34
CA GLN A 27 -8.93 9.26 -1.26
C GLN A 27 -9.67 9.95 -0.11
N ALA A 28 -10.96 9.63 0.08
CA ALA A 28 -11.74 10.16 1.19
C ALA A 28 -11.19 9.72 2.56
N ASN A 29 -10.69 8.49 2.67
CA ASN A 29 -9.98 8.01 3.86
C ASN A 29 -8.68 8.77 4.11
N VAL A 30 -7.86 9.02 3.07
CA VAL A 30 -6.64 9.84 3.21
C VAL A 30 -6.99 11.22 3.76
N ALA A 31 -8.01 11.88 3.18
CA ALA A 31 -8.45 13.20 3.65
C ALA A 31 -8.95 13.16 5.11
N ALA A 32 -9.73 12.13 5.48
CA ALA A 32 -10.24 11.98 6.84
C ALA A 32 -9.11 11.74 7.87
N LEU A 33 -8.15 10.87 7.55
CA LEU A 33 -6.98 10.60 8.38
C LEU A 33 -6.07 11.84 8.52
N ARG A 34 -5.87 12.60 7.44
CA ARG A 34 -5.11 13.87 7.50
C ARG A 34 -5.80 14.90 8.39
N VAL A 35 -7.12 15.04 8.29
CA VAL A 35 -7.88 15.95 9.15
C VAL A 35 -7.79 15.50 10.61
N ALA A 36 -7.88 14.20 10.88
CA ALA A 36 -7.68 13.65 12.22
C ALA A 36 -6.28 13.99 12.74
N TRP A 37 -5.24 13.72 11.96
CA TRP A 37 -3.85 14.04 12.30
C TRP A 37 -3.65 15.52 12.65
N CYS A 38 -4.08 16.42 11.76
CA CYS A 38 -3.97 17.88 11.98
C CYS A 38 -4.66 18.31 13.28
N ARG A 39 -5.80 17.71 13.61
CA ARG A 39 -6.51 17.99 14.87
C ARG A 39 -5.75 17.50 16.09
N HIS A 40 -5.05 16.37 15.98
CA HIS A 40 -4.26 15.79 17.07
C HIS A 40 -2.94 16.53 17.29
N THR A 41 -2.24 16.94 16.23
CA THR A 41 -0.93 17.61 16.34
C THR A 41 -1.02 19.14 16.41
N GLY A 42 -2.13 19.72 15.95
CA GLY A 42 -2.22 21.16 15.72
C GLY A 42 -1.42 21.65 14.51
N GLU A 43 -0.83 20.75 13.72
CA GLU A 43 -0.09 21.10 12.50
C GLU A 43 -1.04 21.54 11.39
N THR A 44 -0.56 22.43 10.52
CA THR A 44 -1.31 22.86 9.35
C THR A 44 -1.22 21.80 8.24
N ALA A 45 -2.29 21.63 7.46
CA ALA A 45 -2.36 20.63 6.41
C ALA A 45 -1.25 20.76 5.34
N VAL A 46 -0.68 21.96 5.18
CA VAL A 46 0.39 22.29 4.23
C VAL A 46 1.75 21.71 4.67
N ALA A 47 1.92 21.42 5.95
CA ALA A 47 3.15 20.83 6.49
C ALA A 47 3.32 19.34 6.16
N HIS A 48 2.29 18.67 5.64
CA HIS A 48 2.36 17.25 5.31
C HIS A 48 2.94 17.00 3.91
N GLU A 49 3.80 15.98 3.83
CA GLU A 49 4.33 15.44 2.57
C GLU A 49 3.23 14.80 1.71
N ILE A 50 2.23 14.18 2.34
CA ILE A 50 1.09 13.57 1.65
C ILE A 50 0.14 14.68 1.20
N ARG A 51 0.22 15.02 -0.09
CA ARG A 51 -0.66 15.98 -0.75
C ARG A 51 -1.80 15.23 -1.43
N THR A 52 -2.97 15.31 -0.84
CA THR A 52 -4.23 14.84 -1.44
C THR A 52 -5.19 15.99 -1.66
N PRO A 53 -5.80 16.10 -2.86
CA PRO A 53 -6.90 17.01 -3.10
C PRO A 53 -8.15 16.53 -2.36
N SER A 54 -9.15 17.42 -2.23
CA SER A 54 -10.44 17.07 -1.64
C SER A 54 -11.06 15.88 -2.36
N PRO A 55 -11.64 14.92 -1.62
CA PRO A 55 -12.25 13.76 -2.24
C PRO A 55 -13.47 14.17 -3.07
N GLY A 56 -13.60 13.55 -4.25
CA GLY A 56 -14.84 13.59 -5.01
C GLY A 56 -15.99 12.88 -4.27
N PRO A 57 -17.23 12.96 -4.78
CA PRO A 57 -18.37 12.28 -4.16
C PRO A 57 -18.20 10.75 -4.21
N VAL A 58 -18.16 10.09 -3.05
CA VAL A 58 -18.12 8.62 -2.95
C VAL A 58 -19.53 8.06 -3.10
N ARG A 59 -19.81 7.35 -4.21
CA ARG A 59 -21.17 6.89 -4.54
C ARG A 59 -21.47 5.44 -4.17
N ARG A 60 -20.48 4.54 -4.14
CA ARG A 60 -20.75 3.08 -4.16
C ARG A 60 -19.96 2.21 -3.15
N MET A 61 -18.81 2.64 -2.61
CA MET A 61 -17.98 1.79 -1.72
C MET A 61 -17.94 2.29 -0.27
N ARG A 62 -19.01 2.03 0.49
CA ARG A 62 -19.07 2.38 1.92
C ARG A 62 -18.22 1.47 2.81
N GLU A 63 -17.98 0.22 2.41
CA GLU A 63 -17.23 -0.77 3.21
C GLU A 63 -15.76 -0.38 3.42
N ILE A 64 -15.16 0.33 2.46
CA ILE A 64 -13.77 0.79 2.54
C ILE A 64 -13.65 2.04 3.40
N LEU A 65 -14.73 2.80 3.59
CA LEU A 65 -14.69 4.09 4.29
C LEU A 65 -14.45 3.89 5.79
N ILE A 66 -13.44 4.58 6.31
CA ILE A 66 -13.16 4.59 7.74
C ILE A 66 -14.29 5.32 8.46
N LEU A 67 -14.95 4.61 9.38
CA LEU A 67 -16.03 5.18 10.16
C LEU A 67 -15.52 6.28 11.09
N PRO A 68 -16.23 7.42 11.22
CA PRO A 68 -15.81 8.52 12.10
C PRO A 68 -15.59 8.13 13.56
N ARG A 69 -16.28 7.09 14.06
CA ARG A 69 -16.07 6.57 15.42
C ARG A 69 -14.70 5.91 15.57
N VAL A 70 -14.27 5.16 14.56
CA VAL A 70 -12.98 4.44 14.54
C VAL A 70 -11.83 5.44 14.54
N LEU A 71 -11.95 6.53 13.76
CA LEU A 71 -10.94 7.60 13.75
C LEU A 71 -10.73 8.28 15.11
N LYS A 72 -11.76 8.32 15.97
CA LYS A 72 -11.65 8.91 17.31
C LYS A 72 -10.96 7.98 18.31
N GLU A 73 -10.93 6.69 18.02
CA GLU A 73 -10.33 5.66 18.88
C GLU A 73 -8.83 5.49 18.58
N TYR A 74 -8.38 5.87 17.38
CA TYR A 74 -6.97 5.79 17.02
C TYR A 74 -6.10 6.74 17.83
N THR A 75 -4.99 6.19 18.31
CA THR A 75 -3.86 6.96 18.84
C THR A 75 -3.17 7.76 17.73
N PHE A 76 -2.36 8.73 18.14
CA PHE A 76 -1.53 9.49 17.21
C PHE A 76 -0.67 8.58 16.32
N GLY A 77 0.04 7.61 16.90
CA GLY A 77 0.87 6.67 16.14
C GLY A 77 0.07 5.86 15.12
N GLU A 78 -1.12 5.38 15.51
CA GLU A 78 -2.00 4.63 14.59
C GLU A 78 -2.49 5.49 13.43
N ILE A 79 -2.86 6.75 13.67
CA ILE A 79 -3.24 7.67 12.59
C ILE A 79 -2.07 7.85 11.63
N SER A 80 -0.82 7.96 12.11
CA SER A 80 0.37 8.09 11.26
C SER A 80 0.50 6.92 10.29
N LEU A 81 0.48 5.71 10.87
CA LEU A 81 0.74 4.48 10.14
C LEU A 81 -0.42 4.16 9.18
N ARG A 82 -1.66 4.37 9.62
CA ARG A 82 -2.84 4.22 8.75
C ARG A 82 -2.84 5.24 7.64
N LEU A 83 -2.44 6.49 7.90
CA LEU A 83 -2.33 7.50 6.85
C LEU A 83 -1.32 7.07 5.78
N ARG A 84 -0.15 6.56 6.16
CA ARG A 84 0.86 6.03 5.23
C ARG A 84 0.34 4.82 4.44
N GLN A 85 -0.33 3.90 5.11
CA GLN A 85 -0.94 2.74 4.47
C GLN A 85 -2.00 3.13 3.43
N VAL A 86 -2.99 3.92 3.83
CA VAL A 86 -4.10 4.35 2.94
C VAL A 86 -3.57 5.24 1.81
N TRP A 87 -2.51 6.02 2.06
CA TRP A 87 -1.80 6.73 1.00
C TRP A 87 -1.17 5.78 -0.03
N GLY A 88 -0.55 4.70 0.41
CA GLY A 88 -0.05 3.64 -0.46
C GLY A 88 -1.16 2.98 -1.30
N GLU A 89 -2.29 2.64 -0.67
CA GLU A 89 -3.48 2.12 -1.37
C GLU A 89 -3.93 3.09 -2.48
N PHE A 90 -4.04 4.36 -2.14
CA PHE A 90 -4.46 5.40 -3.07
C PHE A 90 -3.47 5.55 -4.24
N CYS A 91 -2.17 5.59 -3.95
CA CYS A 91 -1.13 5.69 -4.97
C CYS A 91 -1.16 4.50 -5.93
N ALA A 92 -1.37 3.28 -5.42
CA ALA A 92 -1.48 2.09 -6.26
C ALA A 92 -2.72 2.13 -7.16
N LEU A 93 -3.87 2.53 -6.61
CA LEU A 93 -5.10 2.67 -7.39
C LEU A 93 -4.95 3.73 -8.48
N CYS A 94 -4.37 4.89 -8.18
CA CYS A 94 -4.05 5.92 -9.18
C CYS A 94 -3.04 5.43 -10.21
N TRP A 95 -1.99 4.72 -9.79
CA TRP A 95 -0.98 4.18 -10.69
C TRP A 95 -1.57 3.25 -11.76
N LEU A 96 -2.66 2.53 -11.46
CA LEU A 96 -3.35 1.71 -12.46
C LEU A 96 -3.83 2.52 -13.65
N PHE A 97 -4.10 3.82 -13.49
CA PHE A 97 -4.52 4.73 -14.54
C PHE A 97 -3.31 5.55 -15.04
N PRO A 98 -2.82 5.34 -16.27
CA PRO A 98 -1.58 5.99 -16.76
C PRO A 98 -1.58 7.52 -16.71
N HIS A 99 -2.76 8.14 -16.76
CA HIS A 99 -2.94 9.60 -16.84
C HIS A 99 -3.34 10.25 -15.53
N VAL A 100 -3.37 9.49 -14.42
CA VAL A 100 -3.79 10.01 -13.12
C VAL A 100 -2.56 10.27 -12.26
N ASP A 101 -2.35 11.54 -11.95
CA ASP A 101 -1.38 11.97 -10.94
C ASP A 101 -2.06 12.00 -9.56
N PRO A 102 -1.61 11.19 -8.58
CA PRO A 102 -2.18 11.20 -7.23
C PRO A 102 -2.02 12.55 -6.50
N GLN A 103 -1.19 13.46 -6.99
CA GLN A 103 -1.01 14.81 -6.42
C GLN A 103 -1.98 15.85 -7.00
N GLN A 104 -2.74 15.53 -8.06
CA GLN A 104 -3.67 16.45 -8.73
C GLN A 104 -5.13 16.08 -8.45
N PRO A 105 -6.08 17.03 -8.52
CA PRO A 105 -7.51 16.74 -8.44
C PRO A 105 -7.89 15.59 -9.36
N ILE A 106 -8.52 14.57 -8.78
CA ILE A 106 -8.82 13.34 -9.51
C ILE A 106 -9.96 13.59 -10.49
N VAL A 107 -9.72 13.28 -11.75
CA VAL A 107 -10.73 13.27 -12.82
C VAL A 107 -10.62 11.95 -13.55
N PHE A 108 -11.51 11.01 -13.24
CA PHE A 108 -11.62 9.72 -13.94
C PHE A 108 -12.62 9.75 -15.13
N ASP A 109 -13.19 10.91 -15.46
CA ASP A 109 -14.24 11.02 -16.49
C ASP A 109 -13.77 11.77 -17.75
N PRO A 110 -14.00 11.22 -18.97
CA PRO A 110 -14.17 9.81 -19.32
C PRO A 110 -12.82 9.17 -19.73
N LEU A 111 -12.46 8.06 -19.08
CA LEU A 111 -11.31 7.24 -19.45
C LEU A 111 -11.59 6.48 -20.77
N PRO A 112 -10.76 6.61 -21.83
CA PRO A 112 -10.96 5.89 -23.09
C PRO A 112 -10.81 4.37 -22.92
N PRO A 113 -11.61 3.55 -23.62
CA PRO A 113 -11.77 2.11 -23.35
C PRO A 113 -10.52 1.23 -23.55
N ALA A 114 -9.45 1.74 -24.19
CA ALA A 114 -8.20 0.99 -24.42
C ALA A 114 -7.00 1.51 -23.60
N GLU A 115 -7.11 2.69 -22.98
CA GLU A 115 -6.03 3.38 -22.27
C GLU A 115 -6.38 3.65 -20.79
N SER A 116 -7.54 3.15 -20.35
CA SER A 116 -8.06 3.41 -19.00
C SER A 116 -7.16 2.83 -17.90
N ILE A 117 -6.57 1.65 -18.13
CA ILE A 117 -5.69 1.01 -17.14
C ILE A 117 -4.40 0.47 -17.78
N ARG A 118 -3.35 0.37 -16.97
CA ARG A 118 -2.10 -0.32 -17.33
C ARG A 118 -2.36 -1.78 -17.69
N CYS A 119 -1.54 -2.34 -18.58
CA CYS A 119 -1.75 -3.71 -19.05
C CYS A 119 -1.40 -4.74 -17.96
N CYS A 120 -1.87 -5.99 -18.13
CA CYS A 120 -1.65 -7.05 -17.14
C CYS A 120 -0.17 -7.30 -16.82
N ALA A 121 0.71 -7.24 -17.83
CA ALA A 121 2.15 -7.41 -17.65
C ALA A 121 2.76 -6.31 -16.77
N ASP A 122 2.35 -5.05 -16.96
CA ASP A 122 2.81 -3.93 -16.12
C ASP A 122 2.39 -4.15 -14.67
N ILE A 123 1.16 -4.59 -14.44
CA ILE A 123 0.62 -4.81 -13.11
C ILE A 123 1.36 -5.95 -12.40
N GLN A 124 1.65 -7.06 -13.09
CA GLN A 124 2.44 -8.17 -12.52
C GLN A 124 3.87 -7.74 -12.20
N THR A 125 4.51 -6.97 -13.09
CA THR A 125 5.83 -6.38 -12.82
C THR A 125 5.79 -5.49 -11.59
N LYS A 126 4.76 -4.65 -11.44
CA LYS A 126 4.60 -3.75 -10.30
C LYS A 126 4.33 -4.49 -9.01
N LEU A 127 3.51 -5.54 -9.02
CA LEU A 127 3.30 -6.43 -7.88
C LEU A 127 4.62 -7.05 -7.43
N ALA A 128 5.43 -7.57 -8.37
CA ALA A 128 6.73 -8.14 -8.05
C ALA A 128 7.74 -7.10 -7.53
N GLU A 129 7.72 -5.86 -8.05
CA GLU A 129 8.49 -4.73 -7.51
C GLU A 129 8.09 -4.42 -6.06
N ILE A 130 6.79 -4.27 -5.78
CA ILE A 130 6.28 -3.95 -4.45
C ILE A 130 6.55 -5.09 -3.46
N GLN A 131 6.33 -6.34 -3.85
CA GLN A 131 6.63 -7.49 -2.98
C GLN A 131 8.11 -7.56 -2.62
N ARG A 132 9.00 -7.32 -3.60
CA ARG A 132 10.45 -7.26 -3.37
C ARG A 132 10.84 -6.10 -2.45
N GLY A 133 10.28 -4.91 -2.67
CA GLY A 133 10.53 -3.76 -1.81
C GLY A 133 10.03 -4.00 -0.39
N LEU A 134 8.81 -4.50 -0.21
CA LEU A 134 8.24 -4.81 1.09
C LEU A 134 9.07 -5.89 1.83
N TRP A 135 9.50 -6.94 1.12
CA TRP A 135 10.41 -7.94 1.70
C TRP A 135 11.71 -7.28 2.16
N ARG A 136 12.32 -6.42 1.35
CA ARG A 136 13.57 -5.73 1.69
C ARG A 136 13.44 -4.81 2.90
N LEU A 137 12.34 -4.06 2.99
CA LEU A 137 12.01 -3.18 4.12
C LEU A 137 11.81 -4.00 5.40
N ARG A 138 11.03 -5.10 5.32
CA ARG A 138 10.81 -6.00 6.45
C ARG A 138 12.09 -6.69 6.92
N HIS A 139 12.95 -7.09 5.99
CA HIS A 139 14.26 -7.66 6.29
C HIS A 139 15.11 -6.66 7.08
N GLU A 140 15.12 -5.38 6.68
CA GLU A 140 15.84 -4.33 7.39
C GLU A 140 15.32 -4.13 8.81
N ILE A 141 14.00 -4.05 8.97
CA ILE A 141 13.37 -3.92 10.29
C ILE A 141 13.73 -5.12 11.18
N TYR A 142 13.66 -6.33 10.61
CA TYR A 142 13.95 -7.56 11.33
C TYR A 142 15.41 -7.64 11.77
N ILE A 143 16.37 -7.37 10.88
CA ILE A 143 17.78 -7.50 11.21
C ILE A 143 18.24 -6.49 12.28
N ARG A 144 17.63 -5.29 12.31
CA ARG A 144 17.88 -4.27 13.36
C ARG A 144 17.44 -4.73 14.75
N GLN A 145 16.48 -5.65 14.82
CA GLN A 145 15.99 -6.21 16.09
C GLN A 145 16.86 -7.38 16.59
N ILE A 146 17.82 -7.85 15.79
CA ILE A 146 18.66 -9.01 16.15
C ILE A 146 20.02 -8.52 16.66
N PRO A 147 20.35 -8.75 17.94
CA PRO A 147 21.62 -8.29 18.51
C PRO A 147 22.84 -8.97 17.89
N THR A 148 22.68 -10.19 17.35
CA THR A 148 23.78 -10.98 16.76
C THR A 148 23.30 -11.71 15.50
N PRO A 149 23.19 -11.01 14.35
CA PRO A 149 22.65 -11.59 13.11
C PRO A 149 23.39 -12.84 12.64
N GLY A 150 24.71 -12.90 12.85
CA GLY A 150 25.54 -14.06 12.47
C GLY A 150 25.27 -15.34 13.27
N ALA A 151 24.49 -15.28 14.36
CA ALA A 151 24.08 -16.44 15.13
C ALA A 151 22.79 -17.11 14.61
N VAL A 152 22.08 -16.49 13.67
CA VAL A 152 20.85 -17.01 13.08
C VAL A 152 21.18 -17.78 11.78
N PRO A 153 20.96 -19.10 11.72
CA PRO A 153 21.23 -19.88 10.51
C PRO A 153 20.47 -19.33 9.30
N GLY A 154 21.17 -19.17 8.16
CA GLY A 154 20.58 -18.68 6.90
C GLY A 154 20.43 -17.16 6.80
N LEU A 155 20.37 -16.43 7.92
CA LEU A 155 20.15 -14.99 7.92
C LEU A 155 21.27 -14.20 7.24
N GLN A 156 22.52 -14.66 7.34
CA GLN A 156 23.65 -14.03 6.67
C GLN A 156 23.51 -14.07 5.14
N ALA A 157 23.12 -15.21 4.57
CA ALA A 157 22.90 -15.35 3.13
C ALA A 157 21.69 -14.52 2.67
N GLU A 158 20.61 -14.49 3.45
CA GLU A 158 19.46 -13.62 3.19
C GLU A 158 19.84 -12.13 3.25
N HIS A 159 20.69 -11.75 4.19
CA HIS A 159 21.17 -10.37 4.31
C HIS A 159 22.04 -9.95 3.13
N GLU A 160 22.90 -10.83 2.63
CA GLU A 160 23.69 -10.58 1.41
C GLU A 160 22.78 -10.36 0.19
N ILE A 161 21.72 -11.17 0.05
CA ILE A 161 20.70 -10.97 -0.98
C ILE A 161 20.01 -9.62 -0.80
N ALA A 162 19.64 -9.26 0.43
CA ALA A 162 18.98 -8.00 0.73
C ALA A 162 19.87 -6.77 0.41
N LEU A 163 21.16 -6.83 0.71
CA LEU A 163 22.11 -5.76 0.39
C LEU A 163 22.32 -5.59 -1.12
N ALA A 164 22.21 -6.67 -1.89
CA ALA A 164 22.29 -6.62 -3.35
C ALA A 164 21.05 -6.00 -4.01
N MET A 165 19.94 -5.80 -3.28
CA MET A 165 18.70 -5.24 -3.81
C MET A 165 18.67 -3.71 -3.66
N PRO A 166 18.65 -2.94 -4.77
CA PRO A 166 18.64 -1.48 -4.72
C PRO A 166 17.23 -0.98 -4.40
N VAL A 167 16.90 -0.88 -3.12
CA VAL A 167 15.66 -0.27 -2.63
C VAL A 167 16.02 0.98 -1.83
N SER A 168 15.26 2.05 -2.04
CA SER A 168 15.42 3.32 -1.33
C SER A 168 14.16 3.72 -0.57
N VAL A 169 14.36 4.41 0.55
CA VAL A 169 13.32 5.06 1.36
C VAL A 169 13.52 6.56 1.18
N TYR A 170 12.58 7.22 0.51
CA TYR A 170 12.61 8.66 0.25
C TYR A 170 13.95 9.19 -0.29
N GLY A 171 14.57 8.43 -1.20
CA GLY A 171 15.83 8.78 -1.85
C GLY A 171 17.10 8.32 -1.13
N GLN A 172 16.98 7.68 0.03
CA GLN A 172 18.11 7.10 0.77
C GLN A 172 18.13 5.57 0.68
N PRO A 173 19.29 4.90 0.65
CA PRO A 173 19.37 3.45 0.73
C PRO A 173 18.65 2.91 1.98
N VAL A 174 17.92 1.79 1.86
CA VAL A 174 17.15 1.19 2.97
C VAL A 174 17.96 1.00 4.26
N HIS A 175 19.23 0.59 4.15
CA HIS A 175 20.09 0.32 5.31
C HIS A 175 20.56 1.60 6.03
N GLU A 176 20.50 2.76 5.37
CA GLU A 176 20.84 4.06 5.96
C GLU A 176 19.60 4.81 6.47
N ALA A 177 18.41 4.38 6.05
CA ALA A 177 17.16 5.05 6.40
C ALA A 177 16.86 4.93 7.91
N PRO A 178 16.40 6.00 8.58
CA PRO A 178 15.94 5.93 9.96
C PRO A 178 14.69 5.04 10.11
N ASP A 179 14.42 4.56 11.34
CA ASP A 179 13.34 3.59 11.61
C ASP A 179 11.94 4.12 11.26
N GLU A 180 11.67 5.39 11.52
CA GLU A 180 10.37 6.00 11.22
C GLU A 180 10.08 6.09 9.71
N PRO A 181 10.96 6.67 8.86
CA PRO A 181 10.85 6.59 7.41
C PRO A 181 10.74 5.16 6.86
N LEU A 182 11.51 4.23 7.45
CA LEU A 182 11.51 2.82 7.05
C LEU A 182 10.14 2.18 7.29
N LEU A 183 9.57 2.40 8.48
CA LEU A 183 8.24 1.91 8.84
C LEU A 183 7.14 2.58 8.00
N ALA A 184 7.22 3.89 7.78
CA ALA A 184 6.30 4.62 6.93
C ALA A 184 6.28 4.08 5.49
N CYS A 185 7.46 3.85 4.91
CA CYS A 185 7.60 3.29 3.57
C CYS A 185 7.07 1.84 3.51
N ALA A 186 7.31 1.04 4.55
CA ALA A 186 6.75 -0.31 4.64
C ALA A 186 5.20 -0.29 4.67
N CYS A 187 4.59 0.64 5.42
CA CYS A 187 3.14 0.84 5.42
C CYS A 187 2.62 1.23 4.03
N GLU A 188 3.29 2.16 3.34
CA GLU A 188 2.92 2.55 1.97
C GLU A 188 2.97 1.35 1.00
N TYR A 189 4.05 0.55 1.03
CA TYR A 189 4.19 -0.64 0.19
C TYR A 189 3.13 -1.71 0.52
N ALA A 190 2.79 -1.89 1.80
CA ALA A 190 1.73 -2.79 2.20
C ALA A 190 0.37 -2.35 1.66
N GLY A 191 0.04 -1.06 1.76
CA GLY A 191 -1.15 -0.49 1.17
C GLY A 191 -1.20 -0.62 -0.35
N MET A 192 -0.06 -0.40 -1.03
CA MET A 192 0.03 -0.61 -2.48
C MET A 192 -0.23 -2.07 -2.86
N LEU A 193 0.37 -3.01 -2.13
CA LEU A 193 0.18 -4.45 -2.36
C LEU A 193 -1.29 -4.85 -2.16
N ALA A 194 -1.92 -4.34 -1.09
CA ALA A 194 -3.31 -4.56 -0.77
C ALA A 194 -4.22 -4.15 -1.94
N ALA A 195 -4.10 -2.90 -2.37
CA ALA A 195 -4.89 -2.32 -3.43
C ALA A 195 -4.71 -3.04 -4.77
N LEU A 196 -3.47 -3.39 -5.15
CA LEU A 196 -3.20 -4.09 -6.41
C LEU A 196 -3.74 -5.53 -6.41
N ARG A 197 -3.62 -6.27 -5.30
CA ARG A 197 -4.18 -7.62 -5.18
C ARG A 197 -5.71 -7.59 -5.30
N TRP A 198 -6.34 -6.63 -4.62
CA TRP A 198 -7.77 -6.42 -4.74
C TRP A 198 -8.16 -6.03 -6.18
N ALA A 199 -7.46 -5.10 -6.83
CA ALA A 199 -7.83 -4.67 -8.19
C ALA A 199 -7.71 -5.81 -9.23
N THR A 200 -6.71 -6.68 -9.06
CA THR A 200 -6.36 -7.72 -10.04
C THR A 200 -7.12 -9.04 -9.88
N ASP A 201 -7.74 -9.28 -8.72
CA ASP A 201 -8.48 -10.51 -8.47
C ASP A 201 -9.74 -10.23 -7.64
N SER A 202 -10.88 -10.32 -8.31
CA SER A 202 -12.23 -10.07 -7.78
C SER A 202 -12.67 -11.01 -6.67
N ARG A 203 -11.96 -12.13 -6.44
CA ARG A 203 -12.23 -13.05 -5.33
C ARG A 203 -11.80 -12.49 -3.98
N TRP A 204 -10.84 -11.56 -3.97
CA TRP A 204 -10.37 -10.90 -2.76
C TRP A 204 -11.37 -9.83 -2.32
N THR A 205 -11.94 -9.93 -1.12
CA THR A 205 -12.64 -8.81 -0.49
C THR A 205 -11.62 -7.80 0.03
N TRP A 206 -12.00 -6.52 0.21
CA TRP A 206 -11.05 -5.51 0.69
C TRP A 206 -10.46 -5.85 2.08
N GLU A 207 -11.26 -6.52 2.91
CA GLU A 207 -10.88 -6.96 4.25
C GLU A 207 -10.25 -8.37 4.29
N ALA A 208 -9.99 -9.00 3.14
CA ALA A 208 -9.54 -10.39 3.14
C ALA A 208 -8.16 -10.56 3.82
N PRO A 209 -7.96 -11.64 4.60
CA PRO A 209 -6.66 -11.98 5.19
C PRO A 209 -5.58 -12.08 4.11
N GLY A 210 -4.37 -11.59 4.37
CA GLY A 210 -3.27 -11.57 3.39
C GLY A 210 -3.26 -10.38 2.42
N ILE A 211 -4.25 -9.48 2.48
CA ILE A 211 -4.20 -8.15 1.84
C ILE A 211 -3.52 -7.14 2.77
N MET A 212 -3.79 -7.24 4.09
CA MET A 212 -3.40 -6.23 5.09
C MET A 212 -2.35 -6.72 6.10
N ASP A 213 -1.85 -7.96 5.98
CA ASP A 213 -0.94 -8.55 6.97
C ASP A 213 0.49 -8.02 6.82
N VAL A 214 0.72 -6.84 7.37
CA VAL A 214 2.05 -6.41 7.82
C VAL A 214 2.26 -7.08 9.17
N ILE A 215 2.73 -8.34 9.16
CA ILE A 215 3.02 -9.09 10.39
C ILE A 215 3.89 -8.21 11.32
N PRO A 216 3.38 -7.77 12.49
CA PRO A 216 4.21 -7.22 13.55
C PRO A 216 4.95 -8.37 14.24
N ALA A 217 6.10 -8.05 14.82
CA ALA A 217 7.13 -8.92 15.39
C ALA A 217 6.66 -10.13 16.24
N PRO A 218 7.54 -11.15 16.40
CA PRO A 218 7.27 -12.37 17.16
C PRO A 218 7.41 -12.13 18.67
N HIS A 219 6.49 -11.41 19.29
CA HIS A 219 6.38 -11.32 20.75
C HIS A 219 4.91 -11.18 21.18
N ASP A 220 4.13 -12.24 20.97
CA ASP A 220 2.84 -12.46 21.64
C ASP A 220 2.63 -13.97 21.79
N LEU A 221 3.46 -14.60 22.64
CA LEU A 221 3.19 -15.85 23.38
C LEU A 221 3.99 -15.83 24.69
#